data_AF-A0A2V8VEY2-F1
#
_entry.id   AF-A0A2V8VEY2-F1
#
_cell.length_a   1.000
_cell.length_b   1.000
_cell.length_c   1.000
_cell.angle_alpha   90.00
_cell.angle_beta   90.00
_cell.angle_gamma   90.00
#
_symmetry.space_group_name_H-M   'P 1'
#
loop_
_entity.id
_entity.type
_entity.pdbx_description
1 polymer ?
#
loop_
_entity_poly.entity_id
_entity_poly.type
_entity_poly.pdbx_seq_one_letter_code
_entity_poly.pdbx_strand_id
1 'polypeptide(L)'
;MTRTGRQGRAVLRVFLTLLLLSLLAGTARAAKMFSLSLDDVANGRAEVVDLTHDLREGTPIFPGGIAFSLEPLTQLSDGYYMNSFVCGEHTGTHIDAPAHFGKGLPTVDEIPPTRLVSQGIMIDVQAKCAANSDYVLTLIELQEWEKANGRIPARSLVILNTGWHQRWENPDRYLNRDEAGAMHFPGFAGDAIRFLIKERDVNGLGIDTASIDPGKAIAFEAHKALLLAGRYQVENLDNLSVLPVRGFSVIVAPMKISRGSGAPARVLAGWQIQQGQRTVAGEILSAIHGALGEAPKLMGAGRTDQGVHAEGQVANFFTRSTHPAPAIVDSLNGLLPADINILEARDVPMSFHARHDAASRRYRYQIASRRSAFFKRLIWWVRQPLDHQAMEQAARALIGRHDFTSFADKGAEIAEPRVRVFQASLRRGDFVTSFSIEADHFLPRMVRRIVGVLVQIGFHNLPAEAMDRFLSEIVDDPAAWTSPPSGLFLERVVYQGDPGAPPVPRPATSGSRT
;
A
#
# COMPACT_ATOMS: atom_id res chain seq x y z
N MET A 1 -39.99 -43.02 46.49
CA MET A 1 -40.83 -42.28 45.53
C MET A 1 -40.46 -40.79 45.54
N THR A 2 -39.74 -40.41 44.49
CA THR A 2 -39.77 -39.12 43.76
C THR A 2 -39.37 -37.83 44.47
N ARG A 3 -38.03 -37.64 44.56
CA ARG A 3 -37.32 -36.35 44.51
C ARG A 3 -37.39 -35.76 43.09
N THR A 4 -38.22 -34.76 42.87
CA THR A 4 -38.16 -33.86 41.70
C THR A 4 -38.50 -32.45 42.18
N GLY A 5 -37.50 -31.57 42.31
CA GLY A 5 -37.81 -30.18 42.69
C GLY A 5 -36.68 -29.24 43.11
N ARG A 6 -35.40 -29.67 43.16
CA ARG A 6 -34.31 -28.76 43.58
C ARG A 6 -33.09 -28.63 42.67
N GLN A 7 -33.00 -29.37 41.56
CA GLN A 7 -31.87 -29.24 40.63
C GLN A 7 -32.09 -28.26 39.46
N GLY A 8 -33.32 -27.79 39.20
CA GLY A 8 -33.62 -26.92 38.05
C GLY A 8 -33.29 -25.43 38.21
N ARG A 9 -33.09 -24.91 39.43
CA ARG A 9 -32.90 -23.46 39.66
C ARG A 9 -31.44 -23.02 39.83
N ALA A 10 -30.54 -23.93 40.19
CA ALA A 10 -29.11 -23.62 40.30
C ALA A 10 -28.40 -23.64 38.93
N VAL A 11 -28.78 -24.58 38.05
CA VAL A 11 -28.19 -24.69 36.70
C VAL A 11 -28.61 -23.52 35.81
N LEU A 12 -29.83 -22.99 35.97
CA LEU A 12 -30.31 -21.86 35.17
C LEU A 12 -29.64 -20.53 35.54
N ARG A 13 -29.21 -20.33 36.81
CA ARG A 13 -28.47 -19.12 37.20
C ARG A 13 -27.02 -19.15 36.75
N VAL A 14 -26.35 -20.30 36.77
CA VAL A 14 -24.98 -20.43 36.25
C VAL A 14 -24.94 -20.27 34.73
N PHE A 15 -25.94 -20.76 34.00
CA PHE A 15 -26.06 -20.53 32.56
C PHE A 15 -26.39 -19.07 32.20
N LEU A 16 -27.21 -18.36 32.99
CA LEU A 16 -27.51 -16.95 32.71
C LEU A 16 -26.32 -16.02 33.00
N THR A 17 -25.50 -16.31 34.03
CA THR A 17 -24.29 -15.53 34.32
C THR A 17 -23.18 -15.78 33.31
N LEU A 18 -23.04 -17.00 32.77
CA LEU A 18 -22.11 -17.29 31.68
C LEU A 18 -22.58 -16.75 30.33
N LEU A 19 -23.90 -16.68 30.07
CA LEU A 19 -24.41 -16.04 28.86
C LEU A 19 -24.19 -14.51 28.89
N LEU A 20 -24.39 -13.86 30.05
CA LEU A 20 -24.10 -12.42 30.23
C LEU A 20 -22.59 -12.09 30.18
N LEU A 21 -21.70 -13.01 30.56
CA LEU A 21 -20.25 -12.86 30.36
C LEU A 21 -19.81 -13.11 28.91
N SER A 22 -20.54 -13.94 28.16
CA SER A 22 -20.27 -14.16 26.72
C SER A 22 -20.87 -13.08 25.81
N LEU A 23 -21.88 -12.34 26.26
CA LEU A 23 -22.45 -11.19 25.54
C LEU A 23 -21.70 -9.86 25.79
N LEU A 24 -20.77 -9.83 26.74
CA LEU A 24 -19.84 -8.68 26.94
C LEU A 24 -18.48 -8.88 26.26
N ALA A 25 -18.19 -10.08 25.74
CA ALA A 25 -16.98 -10.34 24.94
C ALA A 25 -17.21 -10.16 23.43
N GLY A 26 -18.39 -9.70 23.03
CA GLY A 26 -18.90 -9.80 21.66
C GLY A 26 -19.37 -8.50 21.02
N THR A 27 -18.75 -7.33 21.28
CA THR A 27 -18.88 -6.11 20.44
C THR A 27 -17.77 -5.08 20.70
N ALA A 28 -16.56 -5.54 20.99
CA ALA A 28 -15.37 -4.67 20.95
C ALA A 28 -14.28 -5.30 20.08
N ARG A 29 -14.63 -5.64 18.84
CA ARG A 29 -13.63 -5.53 17.76
C ARG A 29 -13.50 -4.04 17.49
N ALA A 30 -12.93 -3.31 18.45
CA ALA A 30 -12.43 -1.97 18.20
C ALA A 30 -11.59 -2.10 16.94
N ALA A 31 -11.96 -1.36 15.89
CA ALA A 31 -11.06 -1.15 14.78
C ALA A 31 -9.74 -0.72 15.43
N LYS A 32 -8.72 -1.58 15.38
CA LYS A 32 -7.37 -1.19 15.82
C LYS A 32 -7.06 0.03 14.98
N MET A 33 -7.12 1.21 15.60
CA MET A 33 -6.78 2.44 14.93
C MET A 33 -5.33 2.31 14.50
N PHE A 34 -5.11 2.35 13.19
CA PHE A 34 -3.80 2.42 12.55
C PHE A 34 -3.21 3.79 12.90
N SER A 35 -2.64 3.92 14.10
CA SER A 35 -1.88 5.10 14.51
C SER A 35 -0.41 4.84 14.23
N LEU A 36 0.25 5.78 13.56
CA LEU A 36 1.70 5.80 13.40
C LEU A 36 2.37 5.79 14.78
N SER A 37 3.19 4.78 15.07
CA SER A 37 4.09 4.82 16.23
C SER A 37 5.41 5.46 15.82
N LEU A 38 5.95 6.37 16.63
CA LEU A 38 7.30 6.91 16.42
C LEU A 38 8.35 5.80 16.44
N ASP A 39 8.14 4.75 17.25
CA ASP A 39 9.00 3.57 17.23
C ASP A 39 8.89 2.81 15.91
N ASP A 40 7.71 2.74 15.31
CA ASP A 40 7.55 2.08 14.01
C ASP A 40 8.22 2.88 12.89
N VAL A 41 8.17 4.21 12.94
CA VAL A 41 8.95 5.06 12.04
C VAL A 41 10.45 4.82 12.23
N ALA A 42 10.93 4.90 13.47
CA ALA A 42 12.36 4.76 13.79
C ALA A 42 12.93 3.39 13.41
N ASN A 43 12.10 2.35 13.38
CA ASN A 43 12.50 0.99 13.04
C ASN A 43 12.10 0.58 11.61
N GLY A 44 11.68 1.50 10.75
CA GLY A 44 11.30 1.21 9.35
C GLY A 44 10.05 0.33 9.20
N ARG A 45 9.20 0.24 10.22
CA ARG A 45 7.92 -0.52 10.25
C ARG A 45 6.70 0.33 9.85
N ALA A 46 6.92 1.59 9.52
CA ALA A 46 5.90 2.49 8.99
C ALA A 46 6.37 3.06 7.66
N GLU A 47 5.42 3.27 6.75
CA GLU A 47 5.65 4.06 5.57
C GLU A 47 5.52 5.53 5.97
N VAL A 48 6.49 6.34 5.59
CA VAL A 48 6.49 7.79 5.81
C VAL A 48 6.64 8.44 4.45
N VAL A 49 5.65 9.23 4.08
CA VAL A 49 5.59 10.02 2.87
C VAL A 49 5.85 11.47 3.25
N ASP A 50 6.79 12.08 2.54
CA ASP A 50 7.00 13.53 2.61
C ASP A 50 5.99 14.22 1.69
N LEU A 51 5.13 15.05 2.28
CA LEU A 51 4.11 15.83 1.56
C LEU A 51 4.58 17.26 1.30
N THR A 52 5.89 17.49 1.35
CA THR A 52 6.52 18.81 1.25
C THR A 52 7.19 18.94 -0.11
N HIS A 53 6.93 20.04 -0.80
CA HIS A 53 7.74 20.43 -1.94
C HIS A 53 9.08 21.04 -1.50
N ASP A 54 10.14 20.77 -2.25
CA ASP A 54 11.43 21.44 -2.06
C ASP A 54 11.30 22.96 -2.26
N LEU A 55 11.88 23.73 -1.34
CA LEU A 55 12.10 25.16 -1.54
C LEU A 55 13.35 25.36 -2.40
N ARG A 56 13.16 26.00 -3.56
CA ARG A 56 14.21 26.24 -4.53
C ARG A 56 13.92 27.49 -5.34
N GLU A 57 14.92 27.96 -6.08
CA GLU A 57 14.70 29.00 -7.08
C GLU A 57 13.64 28.52 -8.09
N GLY A 58 12.67 29.38 -8.37
CA GLY A 58 11.52 29.06 -9.20
C GLY A 58 10.35 28.34 -8.50
N THR A 59 10.41 28.14 -7.18
CA THR A 59 9.23 27.72 -6.40
C THR A 59 8.03 28.63 -6.71
N PRO A 60 6.83 28.08 -7.02
CA PRO A 60 5.63 28.89 -7.22
C PRO A 60 5.34 29.78 -6.01
N ILE A 61 4.99 31.04 -6.28
CA ILE A 61 4.77 32.07 -5.26
C ILE A 61 3.40 32.71 -5.49
N PHE A 62 2.62 32.84 -4.42
CA PHE A 62 1.36 33.58 -4.46
C PHE A 62 1.63 35.06 -4.80
N PRO A 63 0.82 35.71 -5.65
CA PRO A 63 1.07 37.10 -6.05
C PRO A 63 1.33 38.06 -4.87
N GLY A 64 2.44 38.81 -4.94
CA GLY A 64 2.90 39.71 -3.88
C GLY A 64 3.89 39.09 -2.89
N GLY A 65 4.14 37.78 -2.96
CA GLY A 65 5.10 37.09 -2.11
C GLY A 65 6.57 37.34 -2.48
N ILE A 66 7.46 37.04 -1.54
CA ILE A 66 8.92 37.10 -1.72
C ILE A 66 9.41 35.73 -2.21
N ALA A 67 10.12 35.74 -3.33
CA ALA A 67 10.68 34.52 -3.92
C ALA A 67 11.74 33.88 -3.02
N PHE A 68 11.84 32.55 -3.08
CA PHE A 68 12.91 31.84 -2.41
C PHE A 68 14.27 32.16 -3.06
N SER A 69 15.23 32.56 -2.25
CA SER A 69 16.64 32.66 -2.64
C SER A 69 17.52 31.92 -1.64
N LEU A 70 18.63 31.37 -2.14
CA LEU A 70 19.64 30.68 -1.34
C LEU A 70 21.02 31.25 -1.70
N GLU A 71 21.65 31.90 -0.74
CA GLU A 71 22.94 32.58 -0.93
C GLU A 71 24.05 31.85 -0.16
N PRO A 72 25.12 31.38 -0.83
CA PRO A 72 26.26 30.78 -0.14
C PRO A 72 26.95 31.77 0.79
N LEU A 73 27.17 31.39 2.05
CA LEU A 73 27.94 32.15 3.04
C LEU A 73 29.34 31.57 3.21
N THR A 74 29.45 30.24 3.27
CA THR A 74 30.72 29.51 3.36
C THR A 74 30.65 28.20 2.57
N GLN A 75 31.80 27.70 2.16
CA GLN A 75 31.97 26.41 1.49
C GLN A 75 32.82 25.46 2.33
N LEU A 76 32.79 24.16 2.02
CA LEU A 76 33.48 23.16 2.83
C LEU A 76 35.00 23.41 2.95
N SER A 77 35.62 24.05 1.95
CA SER A 77 37.03 24.47 2.01
C SER A 77 37.32 25.51 3.09
N ASP A 78 36.30 26.23 3.57
CA ASP A 78 36.40 27.22 4.65
C ASP A 78 36.22 26.56 6.04
N GLY A 79 36.03 25.23 6.07
CA GLY A 79 35.86 24.40 7.28
C GLY A 79 34.44 23.89 7.50
N TYR A 80 33.43 24.55 6.94
CA TYR A 80 32.02 24.13 7.00
C TYR A 80 31.20 24.77 5.87
N TYR A 81 30.15 24.09 5.43
CA TYR A 81 29.24 24.55 4.37
C TYR A 81 28.01 25.23 4.97
N MET A 82 27.68 26.45 4.55
CA MET A 82 26.57 27.22 5.07
C MET A 82 26.00 28.18 4.01
N ASN A 83 24.67 28.30 3.97
CA ASN A 83 23.94 29.25 3.14
C ASN A 83 23.02 30.12 4.01
N SER A 84 22.74 31.33 3.54
CA SER A 84 21.59 32.14 3.95
C SER A 84 20.42 31.84 3.01
N PHE A 85 19.18 31.99 3.48
CA PHE A 85 18.01 31.94 2.61
C PHE A 85 17.03 33.07 2.92
N VAL A 86 16.24 33.46 1.92
CA VAL A 86 15.14 34.42 2.04
C VAL A 86 13.90 33.82 1.40
N CYS A 87 12.76 33.92 2.08
CA CYS A 87 11.44 33.62 1.51
C CYS A 87 10.33 34.29 2.33
N GLY A 88 9.12 34.38 1.78
CA GLY A 88 7.94 34.75 2.56
C GLY A 88 7.50 33.63 3.52
N GLU A 89 6.77 33.97 4.58
CA GLU A 89 6.18 33.00 5.53
C GLU A 89 5.25 31.98 4.84
N HIS A 90 4.61 32.39 3.74
CA HIS A 90 3.62 31.64 2.98
C HIS A 90 4.20 31.08 1.65
N THR A 91 5.45 30.58 1.70
CA THR A 91 6.16 30.07 0.52
C THR A 91 6.32 28.55 0.58
N GLY A 92 6.16 27.87 -0.55
CA GLY A 92 6.26 26.41 -0.62
C GLY A 92 5.10 25.73 0.11
N THR A 93 5.31 24.49 0.54
CA THR A 93 4.42 23.85 1.51
C THR A 93 4.54 24.59 2.85
N HIS A 94 3.44 25.20 3.31
CA HIS A 94 3.46 26.08 4.47
C HIS A 94 2.19 25.96 5.29
N ILE A 95 2.26 26.38 6.56
CA ILE A 95 1.13 26.49 7.47
C ILE A 95 0.70 27.95 7.58
N ASP A 96 -0.61 28.19 7.64
CA ASP A 96 -1.16 29.48 8.08
C ASP A 96 -1.70 29.39 9.50
N ALA A 97 -1.30 30.33 10.33
CA ALA A 97 -1.76 30.44 11.69
C ALA A 97 -3.06 31.27 11.78
N PRO A 98 -3.89 31.08 12.82
CA PRO A 98 -5.06 31.91 13.08
C PRO A 98 -4.82 33.43 12.98
N ALA A 99 -3.63 33.89 13.41
CA ALA A 99 -3.21 35.29 13.34
C ALA A 99 -3.19 35.88 11.92
N HIS A 100 -3.08 35.05 10.88
CA HIS A 100 -3.02 35.48 9.48
C HIS A 100 -4.25 36.30 9.06
N PHE A 101 -5.43 36.00 9.60
CA PHE A 101 -6.66 36.81 9.43
C PHE A 101 -7.27 37.31 10.74
N GLY A 102 -6.88 36.76 11.89
CA GLY A 102 -7.46 37.08 13.19
C GLY A 102 -6.55 37.92 14.07
N LYS A 103 -6.88 39.21 14.24
CA LYS A 103 -6.14 40.07 15.17
C LYS A 103 -6.19 39.52 16.59
N GLY A 104 -5.01 39.26 17.18
CA GLY A 104 -4.87 38.73 18.53
C GLY A 104 -5.14 37.22 18.66
N LEU A 105 -5.31 36.51 17.55
CA LEU A 105 -5.34 35.05 17.54
C LEU A 105 -3.91 34.47 17.52
N PRO A 106 -3.75 33.17 17.84
CA PRO A 106 -2.44 32.53 17.90
C PRO A 106 -1.64 32.68 16.61
N THR A 107 -0.39 33.10 16.78
CA THR A 107 0.68 33.07 15.76
C THR A 107 1.26 31.66 15.62
N VAL A 108 2.06 31.42 14.58
CA VAL A 108 2.55 30.06 14.25
C VAL A 108 3.33 29.40 15.39
N ASP A 109 4.10 30.18 16.16
CA ASP A 109 4.86 29.71 17.32
C ASP A 109 4.00 29.41 18.56
N GLU A 110 2.75 29.88 18.56
CA GLU A 110 1.76 29.68 19.62
C GLU A 110 0.81 28.52 19.33
N ILE A 111 0.88 27.89 18.15
CA ILE A 111 0.10 26.68 17.84
C ILE A 111 0.58 25.53 18.72
N PRO A 112 -0.28 24.91 19.54
CA PRO A 112 0.14 23.81 20.42
C PRO A 112 0.65 22.62 19.59
N PRO A 113 1.82 22.03 19.91
CA PRO A 113 2.35 20.86 19.20
C PRO A 113 1.37 19.68 19.15
N THR A 114 0.52 19.53 20.17
CA THR A 114 -0.53 18.49 20.21
C THR A 114 -1.64 18.66 19.16
N ARG A 115 -1.67 19.78 18.42
CA ARG A 115 -2.56 19.98 17.26
C ARG A 115 -1.86 19.72 15.93
N LEU A 116 -0.52 19.79 15.92
CA LEU A 116 0.31 19.56 14.75
C LEU A 116 0.53 18.07 14.44
N VAL A 117 0.14 17.18 15.37
CA VAL A 117 0.08 15.73 15.17
C VAL A 117 -1.38 15.31 15.18
N SER A 118 -1.89 14.88 14.03
CA SER A 118 -3.32 14.61 13.82
C SER A 118 -3.54 13.32 13.04
N GLN A 119 -4.74 12.75 13.16
CA GLN A 119 -5.19 11.75 12.18
C GLN A 119 -5.44 12.44 10.84
N GLY A 120 -4.91 11.88 9.75
CA GLY A 120 -5.17 12.35 8.40
C GLY A 120 -6.45 11.76 7.83
N ILE A 121 -7.23 12.60 7.14
CA ILE A 121 -8.42 12.22 6.39
C ILE A 121 -8.27 12.75 4.98
N MET A 122 -8.27 11.85 4.00
CA MET A 122 -8.06 12.22 2.60
C MET A 122 -9.39 12.19 1.83
N ILE A 123 -9.70 13.33 1.21
CA ILE A 123 -10.81 13.49 0.27
C ILE A 123 -10.19 13.66 -1.12
N ASP A 124 -10.28 12.62 -1.94
CA ASP A 124 -9.75 12.65 -3.30
C ASP A 124 -10.82 13.12 -4.30
N VAL A 125 -10.51 14.18 -5.03
CA VAL A 125 -11.36 14.75 -6.09
C VAL A 125 -10.59 14.97 -7.38
N GLN A 126 -9.44 14.30 -7.56
CA GLN A 126 -8.54 14.51 -8.70
C GLN A 126 -9.27 14.40 -10.04
N ALA A 127 -10.10 13.36 -10.20
CA ALA A 127 -10.87 13.13 -11.42
C ALA A 127 -11.86 14.29 -11.72
N LYS A 128 -12.43 14.91 -10.69
CA LYS A 128 -13.34 16.05 -10.84
C LYS A 128 -12.58 17.32 -11.18
N CYS A 129 -11.43 17.55 -10.54
CA CYS A 129 -10.55 18.69 -10.78
C CYS A 129 -9.88 18.65 -12.16
N ALA A 130 -9.59 17.46 -12.69
CA ALA A 130 -9.11 17.27 -14.05
C ALA A 130 -10.14 17.75 -15.09
N ALA A 131 -11.44 17.59 -14.81
CA ALA A 131 -12.53 18.06 -15.67
C ALA A 131 -12.92 19.53 -15.42
N ASN A 132 -12.66 20.05 -14.22
CA ASN A 132 -12.98 21.41 -13.83
C ASN A 132 -11.89 22.00 -12.92
N SER A 133 -11.08 22.90 -13.46
CA SER A 133 -10.02 23.58 -12.69
C SER A 133 -10.55 24.51 -11.59
N ASP A 134 -11.83 24.90 -11.66
CA ASP A 134 -12.51 25.71 -10.64
C ASP A 134 -13.40 24.85 -9.72
N TYR A 135 -13.10 23.56 -9.59
CA TYR A 135 -13.90 22.65 -8.77
C TYR A 135 -13.89 23.07 -7.30
N VAL A 136 -15.06 23.01 -6.65
CA VAL A 136 -15.23 23.38 -5.25
C VAL A 136 -15.86 22.22 -4.50
N LEU A 137 -15.19 21.72 -3.45
CA LEU A 137 -15.76 20.68 -2.61
C LEU A 137 -16.94 21.23 -1.78
N THR A 138 -18.14 20.71 -2.03
CA THR A 138 -19.37 21.16 -1.37
C THR A 138 -19.66 20.39 -0.06
N LEU A 139 -20.53 20.95 0.78
CA LEU A 139 -21.03 20.27 1.98
C LEU A 139 -21.75 18.94 1.65
N ILE A 140 -22.51 18.91 0.55
CA ILE A 140 -23.25 17.71 0.14
C ILE A 140 -22.27 16.57 -0.16
N GLU A 141 -21.24 16.85 -0.95
CA GLU A 141 -20.21 15.85 -1.30
C GLU A 141 -19.40 15.41 -0.09
N LEU A 142 -19.13 16.31 0.84
CA LEU A 142 -18.49 15.96 2.11
C LEU A 142 -19.35 14.98 2.93
N GLN A 143 -20.67 15.20 2.98
CA GLN A 143 -21.60 14.29 3.65
C GLN A 143 -21.73 12.94 2.93
N GLU A 144 -21.68 12.94 1.59
CA GLU A 144 -21.62 11.70 0.80
C GLU A 144 -20.33 10.93 1.04
N TRP A 145 -19.20 11.63 1.11
CA TRP A 145 -17.92 11.03 1.48
C TRP A 145 -18.00 10.36 2.85
N GLU A 146 -18.63 10.99 3.85
CA GLU A 146 -18.81 10.37 5.18
C GLU A 146 -19.74 9.16 5.19
N LYS A 147 -20.76 9.12 4.31
CA LYS A 147 -21.61 7.94 4.15
C LYS A 147 -20.80 6.74 3.65
N ALA A 148 -19.85 6.96 2.75
CA ALA A 148 -19.01 5.92 2.17
C ALA A 148 -17.81 5.54 3.07
N ASN A 149 -17.20 6.50 3.77
CA ASN A 149 -15.91 6.34 4.44
C ASN A 149 -15.99 6.46 5.97
N GLY A 150 -17.18 6.67 6.51
CA GLY A 150 -17.43 6.88 7.93
C GLY A 150 -17.18 8.32 8.37
N ARG A 151 -17.65 8.64 9.58
CA ARG A 151 -17.57 10.00 10.15
C ARG A 151 -16.11 10.47 10.25
N ILE A 152 -15.88 11.74 9.93
CA ILE A 152 -14.62 12.45 10.13
C ILE A 152 -14.37 12.56 11.64
N PRO A 153 -13.24 12.06 12.17
CA PRO A 153 -12.94 12.12 13.60
C PRO A 153 -12.60 13.53 14.04
N ALA A 154 -12.91 13.87 15.29
CA ALA A 154 -12.45 15.11 15.91
C ALA A 154 -10.92 15.17 15.95
N ARG A 155 -10.39 16.40 15.93
CA ARG A 155 -8.94 16.68 15.97
C ARG A 155 -8.15 16.04 14.82
N SER A 156 -8.82 15.81 13.69
CA SER A 156 -8.18 15.35 12.44
C SER A 156 -7.67 16.53 11.61
N LEU A 157 -6.79 16.22 10.65
CA LEU A 157 -6.44 17.10 9.54
C LEU A 157 -7.15 16.56 8.30
N VAL A 158 -8.09 17.33 7.75
CA VAL A 158 -8.79 16.95 6.51
C VAL A 158 -8.04 17.52 5.32
N ILE A 159 -7.57 16.64 4.45
CA ILE A 159 -6.77 16.97 3.27
C ILE A 159 -7.61 16.75 2.02
N LEU A 160 -7.66 17.75 1.14
CA LEU A 160 -8.27 17.67 -0.17
C LEU A 160 -7.18 17.41 -1.21
N ASN A 161 -7.23 16.24 -1.86
CA ASN A 161 -6.36 15.92 -2.98
C ASN A 161 -7.05 16.28 -4.28
N THR A 162 -6.57 17.35 -4.92
CA THR A 162 -7.11 17.87 -6.18
C THR A 162 -6.26 17.42 -7.38
N GLY A 163 -5.06 16.88 -7.14
CA GLY A 163 -4.09 16.47 -8.16
C GLY A 163 -3.24 17.64 -8.66
N TRP A 164 -3.36 18.81 -8.04
CA TRP A 164 -2.73 20.05 -8.47
C TRP A 164 -1.23 20.09 -8.19
N HIS A 165 -0.75 19.34 -7.20
CA HIS A 165 0.68 19.14 -6.93
C HIS A 165 1.47 18.70 -8.17
N GLN A 166 0.83 17.98 -9.10
CA GLN A 166 1.46 17.55 -10.36
C GLN A 166 1.84 18.73 -11.30
N ARG A 167 1.34 19.94 -11.02
CA ARG A 167 1.63 21.16 -11.78
C ARG A 167 2.77 21.98 -11.17
N TRP A 168 3.27 21.61 -10.00
CA TRP A 168 4.23 22.39 -9.19
C TRP A 168 5.47 22.84 -9.96
N GLU A 169 6.01 21.96 -10.81
CA GLU A 169 7.23 22.20 -11.60
C GLU A 169 7.10 23.34 -12.61
N ASN A 170 5.89 23.78 -12.94
CA ASN A 170 5.64 24.90 -13.85
C ASN A 170 4.76 25.94 -13.15
N PRO A 171 5.35 27.04 -12.61
CA PRO A 171 4.61 28.07 -11.87
C PRO A 171 3.42 28.67 -12.63
N ASP A 172 3.52 28.87 -13.94
CA ASP A 172 2.42 29.41 -14.75
C ASP A 172 1.25 28.42 -14.85
N ARG A 173 1.55 27.13 -15.05
CA ARG A 173 0.52 26.06 -15.03
C ARG A 173 -0.05 25.82 -13.64
N TYR A 174 0.75 26.04 -12.60
CA TYR A 174 0.35 25.90 -11.20
C TYR A 174 -0.62 27.01 -10.78
N LEU A 175 -0.28 28.26 -11.03
CA LEU A 175 -1.17 29.40 -10.74
C LEU A 175 -2.35 29.46 -11.72
N ASN A 176 -2.18 28.89 -12.92
CA ASN A 176 -3.21 28.69 -13.94
C ASN A 176 -4.01 29.98 -14.19
N ARG A 177 -3.30 31.06 -14.51
CA ARG A 177 -3.89 32.37 -14.71
C ARG A 177 -4.55 32.49 -16.08
N ASP A 178 -5.71 33.12 -16.14
CA ASP A 178 -6.32 33.55 -17.40
C ASP A 178 -5.67 34.86 -17.92
N GLU A 179 -6.14 35.34 -19.07
CA GLU A 179 -5.67 36.58 -19.70
C GLU A 179 -5.88 37.82 -18.82
N ALA A 180 -6.87 37.79 -17.92
CA ALA A 180 -7.14 38.85 -16.95
C ALA A 180 -6.29 38.73 -15.67
N GLY A 181 -5.46 37.68 -15.56
CA GLY A 181 -4.62 37.40 -14.41
C GLY A 181 -5.35 36.70 -13.25
N ALA A 182 -6.62 36.31 -13.43
CA ALA A 182 -7.37 35.56 -12.43
C ALA A 182 -6.87 34.11 -12.37
N MET A 183 -6.68 33.59 -11.16
CA MET A 183 -6.17 32.24 -10.96
C MET A 183 -7.30 31.21 -10.99
N HIS A 184 -7.02 30.02 -11.52
CA HIS A 184 -7.98 28.93 -11.63
C HIS A 184 -7.44 27.66 -11.01
N PHE A 185 -7.79 27.40 -9.76
CA PHE A 185 -7.48 26.15 -9.08
C PHE A 185 -8.59 25.77 -8.10
N PRO A 186 -8.73 24.47 -7.76
CA PRO A 186 -9.80 23.98 -6.91
C PRO A 186 -9.68 24.45 -5.45
N GLY A 187 -10.77 24.33 -4.69
CA GLY A 187 -10.77 24.65 -3.27
C GLY A 187 -11.98 24.10 -2.52
N PHE A 188 -12.17 24.58 -1.29
CA PHE A 188 -13.31 24.22 -0.46
C PHE A 188 -14.43 25.25 -0.55
N ALA A 189 -15.68 24.79 -0.46
CA ALA A 189 -16.81 25.69 -0.22
C ALA A 189 -16.79 26.17 1.25
N GLY A 190 -17.18 27.42 1.48
CA GLY A 190 -17.21 27.99 2.83
C GLY A 190 -18.16 27.27 3.79
N ASP A 191 -19.26 26.68 3.31
CA ASP A 191 -20.20 25.91 4.12
C ASP A 191 -19.66 24.53 4.52
N ALA A 192 -18.92 23.86 3.63
CA ALA A 192 -18.20 22.63 3.92
C ALA A 192 -17.19 22.83 5.07
N ILE A 193 -16.44 23.94 5.05
CA ILE A 193 -15.49 24.28 6.12
C ILE A 193 -16.21 24.57 7.43
N ARG A 194 -17.29 25.38 7.39
CA ARG A 194 -18.07 25.68 8.60
C ARG A 194 -18.61 24.40 9.24
N PHE A 195 -19.00 23.42 8.43
CA PHE A 195 -19.40 22.09 8.92
C PHE A 195 -18.22 21.31 9.52
N LEU A 196 -17.06 21.25 8.87
CA LEU A 196 -15.87 20.59 9.41
C LEU A 196 -15.44 21.17 10.76
N ILE A 197 -15.56 22.49 10.94
CA ILE A 197 -15.25 23.17 12.20
C ILE A 197 -16.31 22.84 13.25
N LYS A 198 -17.58 23.12 12.97
CA LYS A 198 -18.66 23.08 13.98
C LYS A 198 -19.08 21.66 14.33
N GLU A 199 -19.17 20.79 13.34
CA GLU A 199 -19.78 19.47 13.47
C GLU A 199 -18.74 18.35 13.59
N ARG A 200 -17.47 18.61 13.22
CA ARG A 200 -16.38 17.61 13.25
C ARG A 200 -15.19 18.01 14.13
N ASP A 201 -15.08 19.26 14.58
CA ASP A 201 -13.99 19.73 15.46
C ASP A 201 -12.58 19.35 14.93
N VAL A 202 -12.35 19.57 13.63
CA VAL A 202 -11.05 19.30 13.00
C VAL A 202 -9.96 20.24 13.56
N ASN A 203 -8.70 19.81 13.55
CA ASN A 203 -7.57 20.67 13.93
C ASN A 203 -7.24 21.69 12.83
N GLY A 204 -7.41 21.29 11.58
CA GLY A 204 -7.10 22.11 10.41
C GLY A 204 -7.48 21.44 9.10
N LEU A 205 -7.13 22.10 7.99
CA LEU A 205 -7.31 21.61 6.63
C LEU A 205 -5.99 21.55 5.86
N GLY A 206 -5.91 20.70 4.85
CA GLY A 206 -4.77 20.62 3.92
C GLY A 206 -5.23 20.60 2.47
N ILE A 207 -4.43 21.16 1.56
CA ILE A 207 -4.68 21.10 0.11
C ILE A 207 -3.38 21.15 -0.70
N ASP A 208 -3.41 20.64 -1.92
CA ASP A 208 -2.29 20.66 -2.88
C ASP A 208 -2.29 21.86 -3.86
N THR A 209 -3.14 22.85 -3.60
CA THR A 209 -3.22 24.11 -4.36
C THR A 209 -2.57 25.27 -3.61
N ALA A 210 -2.45 26.41 -4.28
CA ALA A 210 -1.89 27.65 -3.73
C ALA A 210 -2.78 28.33 -2.68
N SER A 211 -3.98 27.79 -2.43
CA SER A 211 -4.94 28.33 -1.49
C SER A 211 -6.00 27.26 -1.16
N ILE A 212 -6.47 27.14 0.09
CA ILE A 212 -7.67 26.33 0.40
C ILE A 212 -8.97 26.92 -0.21
N ASP A 213 -8.92 28.20 -0.55
CA ASP A 213 -9.96 28.89 -1.30
C ASP A 213 -9.83 28.55 -2.80
N PRO A 214 -10.93 28.47 -3.57
CA PRO A 214 -10.85 28.37 -5.02
C PRO A 214 -10.09 29.57 -5.60
N GLY A 215 -9.31 29.39 -6.67
CA GLY A 215 -8.42 30.45 -7.20
C GLY A 215 -9.11 31.76 -7.60
N LYS A 216 -10.43 31.71 -7.86
CA LYS A 216 -11.28 32.87 -8.15
C LYS A 216 -11.81 33.60 -6.92
N ALA A 217 -11.54 33.10 -5.71
CA ALA A 217 -12.07 33.69 -4.49
C ALA A 217 -11.39 35.03 -4.20
N ILE A 218 -12.20 36.09 -4.08
CA ILE A 218 -11.74 37.44 -3.73
C ILE A 218 -11.89 37.68 -2.22
N ALA A 219 -12.91 37.06 -1.60
CA ALA A 219 -13.26 37.30 -0.21
C ALA A 219 -12.51 36.41 0.79
N PHE A 220 -11.80 35.39 0.31
CA PHE A 220 -11.08 34.40 1.13
C PHE A 220 -11.97 33.80 2.23
N GLU A 221 -13.18 33.35 1.85
CA GLU A 221 -14.19 32.92 2.82
C GLU A 221 -13.76 31.66 3.55
N ALA A 222 -13.07 30.75 2.85
CA ALA A 222 -12.62 29.49 3.41
C ALA A 222 -11.48 29.74 4.44
N HIS A 223 -10.49 30.56 4.09
CA HIS A 223 -9.43 31.01 5.01
C HIS A 223 -10.01 31.66 6.26
N LYS A 224 -10.85 32.69 6.08
CA LYS A 224 -11.42 33.45 7.20
C LYS A 224 -12.26 32.55 8.10
N ALA A 225 -13.08 31.67 7.52
CA ALA A 225 -13.90 30.76 8.32
C ALA A 225 -13.05 29.84 9.20
N LEU A 226 -11.95 29.29 8.65
CA LEU A 226 -11.07 28.35 9.36
C LEU A 226 -10.18 29.03 10.41
N LEU A 227 -9.47 30.07 9.99
CA LEU A 227 -8.45 30.74 10.81
C LEU A 227 -9.09 31.54 11.95
N LEU A 228 -10.22 32.22 11.71
CA LEU A 228 -10.95 32.92 12.78
C LEU A 228 -11.58 31.96 13.79
N ALA A 229 -11.78 30.68 13.43
CA ALA A 229 -12.19 29.63 14.35
C ALA A 229 -11.02 29.02 15.15
N GLY A 230 -9.81 29.59 15.05
CA GLY A 230 -8.63 29.15 15.78
C GLY A 230 -8.05 27.82 15.29
N ARG A 231 -8.31 27.46 14.02
CA ARG A 231 -7.73 26.29 13.33
C ARG A 231 -6.62 26.75 12.41
N TYR A 232 -5.80 25.81 11.93
CA TYR A 232 -4.73 26.10 10.96
C TYR A 232 -5.05 25.47 9.60
N GLN A 233 -4.35 25.90 8.56
CA GLN A 233 -4.37 25.26 7.24
C GLN A 233 -2.96 25.00 6.74
N VAL A 234 -2.85 24.06 5.81
CA VAL A 234 -1.60 23.73 5.12
C VAL A 234 -1.84 23.72 3.62
N GLU A 235 -1.03 24.46 2.89
CA GLU A 235 -1.21 24.67 1.45
C GLU A 235 -0.01 24.13 0.69
N ASN A 236 -0.17 23.92 -0.62
CA ASN A 236 0.86 23.40 -1.50
C ASN A 236 1.42 22.04 -1.03
N LEU A 237 0.56 21.13 -0.57
CA LEU A 237 0.96 19.76 -0.22
C LEU A 237 1.32 18.93 -1.47
N ASP A 238 2.36 18.11 -1.37
CA ASP A 238 2.80 17.17 -2.42
C ASP A 238 2.40 15.72 -2.10
N ASN A 239 2.61 14.81 -3.06
CA ASN A 239 2.53 13.36 -2.92
C ASN A 239 1.19 12.84 -2.34
N LEU A 240 0.12 13.61 -2.46
CA LEU A 240 -1.17 13.23 -1.87
C LEU A 240 -1.76 11.96 -2.49
N SER A 241 -1.43 11.70 -3.77
CA SER A 241 -1.94 10.56 -4.54
C SER A 241 -1.52 9.18 -4.00
N VAL A 242 -0.49 9.09 -3.15
CA VAL A 242 -0.05 7.81 -2.56
C VAL A 242 -0.70 7.51 -1.21
N LEU A 243 -1.41 8.48 -0.62
CA LEU A 243 -2.01 8.33 0.70
C LEU A 243 -3.34 7.57 0.64
N PRO A 244 -3.63 6.71 1.62
CA PRO A 244 -4.95 6.09 1.72
C PRO A 244 -6.01 7.12 2.14
N VAL A 245 -7.29 6.82 1.86
CA VAL A 245 -8.42 7.68 2.27
C VAL A 245 -8.46 7.97 3.77
N ARG A 246 -7.99 7.02 4.58
CA ARG A 246 -7.96 7.05 6.06
C ARG A 246 -6.86 6.11 6.59
N GLY A 247 -6.59 6.19 7.89
CA GLY A 247 -5.71 5.23 8.58
C GLY A 247 -4.23 5.64 8.60
N PHE A 248 -3.97 6.92 8.39
CA PHE A 248 -2.64 7.52 8.49
C PHE A 248 -2.65 8.66 9.52
N SER A 249 -1.48 8.97 10.05
CA SER A 249 -1.21 10.12 10.90
C SER A 249 -0.43 11.17 10.09
N VAL A 250 -0.64 12.44 10.42
CA VAL A 250 0.07 13.56 9.80
C VAL A 250 0.77 14.36 10.88
N ILE A 251 2.02 14.72 10.59
CA ILE A 251 2.85 15.62 11.39
C ILE A 251 3.10 16.86 10.53
N VAL A 252 2.63 18.00 11.00
CA VAL A 252 2.91 19.32 10.39
C VAL A 252 4.02 19.97 11.21
N ALA A 253 5.23 20.08 10.67
CA ALA A 253 6.39 20.61 11.36
C ALA A 253 6.80 21.96 10.76
N PRO A 254 6.15 23.08 11.16
CA PRO A 254 6.50 24.40 10.69
C PRO A 254 7.81 24.91 11.30
N MET A 255 8.50 25.79 10.57
CA MET A 255 9.50 26.64 11.21
C MET A 255 8.84 27.42 12.34
N LYS A 256 9.46 27.40 13.52
CA LYS A 256 8.95 28.12 14.69
C LYS A 256 9.36 29.60 14.64
N ILE A 257 8.67 30.37 13.79
CA ILE A 257 8.90 31.81 13.60
C ILE A 257 8.12 32.58 14.68
N SER A 258 8.82 33.34 15.52
CA SER A 258 8.16 34.10 16.59
C SER A 258 7.27 35.19 16.03
N ARG A 259 5.99 35.19 16.43
CA ARG A 259 4.94 36.09 15.94
C ARG A 259 4.64 35.94 14.44
N GLY A 260 5.00 34.81 13.84
CA GLY A 260 4.73 34.53 12.43
C GLY A 260 3.23 34.36 12.16
N SER A 261 2.75 34.93 11.06
CA SER A 261 1.40 34.71 10.54
C SER A 261 1.28 33.36 9.83
N GLY A 262 2.39 32.84 9.33
CA GLY A 262 2.54 31.49 8.83
C GLY A 262 4.00 31.05 8.92
N ALA A 263 4.31 29.90 8.34
CA ALA A 263 5.69 29.47 8.13
C ALA A 263 5.77 28.33 7.10
N PRO A 264 6.87 28.23 6.33
CA PRO A 264 7.20 27.00 5.63
C PRO A 264 7.21 25.81 6.60
N ALA A 265 6.67 24.69 6.17
CA ALA A 265 6.47 23.52 7.01
C ALA A 265 6.85 22.25 6.29
N ARG A 266 7.60 21.38 6.97
CA ARG A 266 7.77 20.00 6.52
C ARG A 266 6.58 19.19 7.01
N VAL A 267 5.86 18.56 6.10
CA VAL A 267 4.65 17.80 6.39
C VAL A 267 4.91 16.34 6.09
N LEU A 268 4.80 15.50 7.11
CA LEU A 268 5.02 14.06 7.00
C LEU A 268 3.69 13.35 7.24
N ALA A 269 3.32 12.45 6.35
CA ALA A 269 2.23 11.52 6.56
C ALA A 269 2.78 10.11 6.70
N GLY A 270 2.32 9.37 7.70
CA GLY A 270 2.72 7.99 7.86
C GLY A 270 1.59 7.10 8.32
N TRP A 271 1.61 5.87 7.85
CA TRP A 271 0.77 4.81 8.35
C TRP A 271 1.63 3.60 8.62
N GLN A 272 1.17 2.79 9.56
CA GLN A 272 1.81 1.53 9.84
C GLN A 272 1.74 0.65 8.59
N ILE A 273 2.88 0.07 8.18
CA ILE A 273 2.89 -0.96 7.13
C ILE A 273 2.13 -2.15 7.74
N GLN A 274 0.84 -2.26 7.40
CA GLN A 274 -0.12 -3.26 7.88
C GLN A 274 0.39 -4.15 9.04
N GLN A 275 0.26 -3.71 10.30
CA GLN A 275 0.39 -4.67 11.39
C GLN A 275 -0.90 -5.45 11.59
N GLY A 276 -0.86 -6.65 11.03
CA GLY A 276 -1.43 -7.83 11.66
C GLY A 276 -0.57 -9.07 11.45
N GLN A 277 0.35 -9.07 10.48
CA GLN A 277 1.12 -10.25 10.11
C GLN A 277 2.54 -9.85 9.72
N ARG A 278 3.52 -10.51 10.34
CA ARG A 278 4.91 -10.55 9.90
C ARG A 278 4.98 -10.93 8.41
N THR A 279 5.74 -10.20 7.60
CA THR A 279 5.93 -10.48 6.16
C THR A 279 7.39 -10.70 5.83
N VAL A 280 7.67 -11.57 4.85
CA VAL A 280 9.04 -11.85 4.41
C VAL A 280 9.74 -10.59 3.88
N ALA A 281 9.04 -9.79 3.07
CA ALA A 281 9.61 -8.55 2.53
C ALA A 281 9.94 -7.53 3.62
N GLY A 282 9.09 -7.39 4.65
CA GLY A 282 9.33 -6.49 5.78
C GLY A 282 10.55 -6.89 6.61
N GLU A 283 10.72 -8.18 6.87
CA GLU A 283 11.91 -8.70 7.58
C GLU A 283 13.20 -8.48 6.78
N ILE A 284 13.17 -8.69 5.47
CA ILE A 284 14.32 -8.43 4.58
C ILE A 284 14.65 -6.93 4.56
N LEU A 285 13.67 -6.05 4.45
CA LEU A 285 13.88 -4.60 4.50
C LEU A 285 14.46 -4.15 5.84
N SER A 286 13.98 -4.71 6.95
CA SER A 286 14.53 -4.43 8.28
C SER A 286 15.98 -4.89 8.42
N ALA A 287 16.31 -6.07 7.88
CA ALA A 287 17.69 -6.55 7.84
C ALA A 287 18.58 -5.66 6.96
N ILE A 288 18.10 -5.19 5.80
CA ILE A 288 18.82 -4.24 4.93
C ILE A 288 19.10 -2.93 5.67
N HIS A 289 18.11 -2.41 6.38
CA HIS A 289 18.28 -1.20 7.19
C HIS A 289 19.31 -1.40 8.30
N GLY A 290 19.24 -2.52 9.03
CA GLY A 290 20.20 -2.80 10.10
C GLY A 290 21.63 -3.05 9.60
N ALA A 291 21.80 -3.68 8.44
CA ALA A 291 23.11 -4.01 7.89
C ALA A 291 23.76 -2.86 7.11
N LEU A 292 22.97 -2.11 6.34
CA LEU A 292 23.48 -1.11 5.38
C LEU A 292 23.10 0.34 5.74
N GLY A 293 22.19 0.55 6.70
CA GLY A 293 21.65 1.89 7.01
C GLY A 293 20.72 2.44 5.93
N GLU A 294 20.25 1.60 5.00
CA GLU A 294 19.44 1.99 3.84
C GLU A 294 18.01 1.43 3.94
N ALA A 295 17.05 2.10 3.31
CA ALA A 295 15.66 1.62 3.20
C ALA A 295 15.21 1.60 1.73
N PRO A 296 15.82 0.75 0.88
CA PRO A 296 15.55 0.77 -0.55
C PRO A 296 14.20 0.13 -0.87
N LYS A 297 13.68 0.42 -2.06
CA LYS A 297 12.52 -0.31 -2.60
C LYS A 297 12.93 -1.74 -2.98
N LEU A 298 12.36 -2.73 -2.30
CA LEU A 298 12.58 -4.15 -2.61
C LEU A 298 11.57 -4.64 -3.66
N MET A 299 12.07 -5.13 -4.79
CA MET A 299 11.26 -5.58 -5.92
C MET A 299 11.34 -7.10 -6.06
N GLY A 300 10.30 -7.82 -5.65
CA GLY A 300 10.23 -9.28 -5.75
C GLY A 300 9.77 -9.79 -7.13
N ALA A 301 10.20 -10.99 -7.51
CA ALA A 301 9.84 -11.64 -8.78
C ALA A 301 8.37 -12.09 -8.85
N GLY A 302 7.74 -12.31 -7.69
CA GLY A 302 6.32 -12.62 -7.54
C GLY A 302 5.87 -12.50 -6.09
N ARG A 303 4.58 -12.26 -5.87
CA ARG A 303 3.97 -12.27 -4.52
C ARG A 303 3.54 -13.69 -4.16
N THR A 304 3.79 -14.09 -2.92
CA THR A 304 3.26 -15.34 -2.35
C THR A 304 2.15 -15.03 -1.35
N ASP A 305 1.09 -15.83 -1.35
CA ASP A 305 0.01 -15.71 -0.36
C ASP A 305 0.50 -16.03 1.06
N GLN A 306 -0.26 -15.60 2.08
CA GLN A 306 -0.01 -15.99 3.46
C GLN A 306 0.00 -17.52 3.61
N GLY A 307 1.09 -18.05 4.21
CA GLY A 307 1.27 -19.49 4.45
C GLY A 307 1.85 -20.28 3.28
N VAL A 308 2.15 -19.63 2.15
CA VAL A 308 2.90 -20.21 1.03
C VAL A 308 4.40 -20.04 1.30
N HIS A 309 5.19 -21.03 0.86
CA HIS A 309 6.64 -21.06 1.05
C HIS A 309 7.37 -20.63 -0.23
N ALA A 310 8.65 -20.31 -0.11
CA ALA A 310 9.53 -20.11 -1.26
C ALA A 310 10.90 -20.73 -0.99
N GLU A 311 11.39 -21.49 -1.96
CA GLU A 311 12.74 -22.07 -1.99
C GLU A 311 13.67 -21.24 -2.89
N GLY A 312 13.10 -20.59 -3.93
CA GLY A 312 13.85 -19.81 -4.91
C GLY A 312 13.17 -18.49 -5.29
N GLN A 313 12.70 -17.73 -4.31
CA GLN A 313 12.24 -16.35 -4.53
C GLN A 313 13.44 -15.46 -4.88
N VAL A 314 13.23 -14.53 -5.80
CA VAL A 314 14.25 -13.55 -6.22
C VAL A 314 13.72 -12.14 -5.99
N ALA A 315 14.57 -11.26 -5.49
CA ALA A 315 14.26 -9.84 -5.38
C ALA A 315 15.48 -8.99 -5.76
N ASN A 316 15.25 -7.78 -6.24
CA ASN A 316 16.30 -6.79 -6.46
C ASN A 316 16.00 -5.48 -5.74
N PHE A 317 17.05 -4.76 -5.39
CA PHE A 317 17.01 -3.42 -4.81
C PHE A 317 18.27 -2.65 -5.22
N PHE A 318 18.21 -1.32 -5.18
CA PHE A 318 19.38 -0.47 -5.39
C PHE A 318 20.04 -0.16 -4.05
N THR A 319 21.37 -0.14 -4.01
CA THR A 319 22.13 0.21 -2.81
C THR A 319 23.32 1.10 -3.16
N ARG A 320 23.73 1.95 -2.21
CA ARG A 320 24.98 2.73 -2.30
C ARG A 320 26.14 2.01 -1.61
N SER A 321 25.86 0.92 -0.90
CA SER A 321 26.86 0.07 -0.29
C SER A 321 27.90 -0.39 -1.31
N THR A 322 29.17 -0.34 -0.90
CA THR A 322 30.30 -0.86 -1.67
C THR A 322 30.73 -2.25 -1.19
N HIS A 323 30.01 -2.83 -0.23
CA HIS A 323 30.30 -4.17 0.27
C HIS A 323 30.06 -5.22 -0.83
N PRO A 324 30.95 -6.21 -0.99
CA PRO A 324 30.73 -7.31 -1.92
C PRO A 324 29.43 -8.07 -1.62
N ALA A 325 28.72 -8.51 -2.66
CA ALA A 325 27.44 -9.20 -2.51
C ALA A 325 27.44 -10.36 -1.48
N PRO A 326 28.47 -11.24 -1.40
CA PRO A 326 28.54 -12.26 -0.35
C PRO A 326 28.56 -11.70 1.08
N ALA A 327 29.27 -10.59 1.31
CA ALA A 327 29.32 -9.94 2.62
C ALA A 327 27.96 -9.32 3.01
N ILE A 328 27.20 -8.83 2.02
CA ILE A 328 25.83 -8.37 2.24
C ILE A 328 24.95 -9.56 2.65
N VAL A 329 25.05 -10.71 1.97
CA VAL A 329 24.31 -11.93 2.34
C VAL A 329 24.58 -12.32 3.79
N ASP A 330 25.85 -12.39 4.20
CA ASP A 330 26.23 -12.74 5.57
C ASP A 330 25.65 -11.75 6.60
N SER A 331 25.74 -10.45 6.30
CA SER A 331 25.22 -9.39 7.18
C SER A 331 23.70 -9.45 7.32
N LEU A 332 22.97 -9.68 6.21
CA LEU A 332 21.52 -9.81 6.24
C LEU A 332 21.10 -11.07 7.01
N ASN A 333 21.72 -12.22 6.73
CA ASN A 333 21.41 -13.48 7.42
C ASN A 333 21.74 -13.44 8.92
N GLY A 334 22.69 -12.61 9.34
CA GLY A 334 22.97 -12.37 10.77
C GLY A 334 21.85 -11.62 11.49
N LEU A 335 21.00 -10.89 10.78
CA LEU A 335 19.87 -10.12 11.32
C LEU A 335 18.51 -10.79 11.06
N LEU A 336 18.41 -11.63 10.03
CA LEU A 336 17.18 -12.29 9.65
C LEU A 336 16.76 -13.38 10.66
N PRO A 337 15.45 -13.57 10.88
CA PRO A 337 14.94 -14.68 11.66
C PRO A 337 15.15 -16.03 10.97
N ALA A 338 15.18 -17.12 11.74
CA ALA A 338 15.56 -18.46 11.30
C ALA A 338 14.70 -19.09 10.17
N ASP A 339 13.56 -18.50 9.83
CA ASP A 339 12.68 -18.96 8.75
C ASP A 339 12.78 -18.10 7.47
N ILE A 340 13.74 -17.17 7.40
CA ILE A 340 14.12 -16.43 6.19
C ILE A 340 15.63 -16.52 6.04
N ASN A 341 16.09 -16.96 4.88
CA ASN A 341 17.52 -17.07 4.60
C ASN A 341 17.80 -16.61 3.16
N ILE A 342 18.71 -15.66 3.02
CA ILE A 342 19.24 -15.24 1.71
C ILE A 342 20.25 -16.29 1.28
N LEU A 343 20.00 -16.91 0.11
CA LEU A 343 20.86 -17.98 -0.41
C LEU A 343 22.08 -17.42 -1.14
N GLU A 344 21.89 -16.38 -1.95
CA GLU A 344 22.93 -15.72 -2.72
C GLU A 344 22.53 -14.28 -3.05
N ALA A 345 23.51 -13.44 -3.37
CA ALA A 345 23.33 -12.13 -3.98
C ALA A 345 24.40 -11.91 -5.05
N ARG A 346 24.06 -11.13 -6.08
CA ARG A 346 24.98 -10.75 -7.15
C ARG A 346 24.63 -9.37 -7.67
N ASP A 347 25.63 -8.65 -8.15
CA ASP A 347 25.42 -7.44 -8.93
C ASP A 347 24.77 -7.81 -10.28
N VAL A 348 23.83 -6.97 -10.71
CA VAL A 348 23.06 -7.13 -11.94
C VAL A 348 23.04 -5.81 -12.70
N PRO A 349 22.77 -5.80 -14.02
CA PRO A 349 22.59 -4.56 -14.76
C PRO A 349 21.54 -3.66 -14.10
N MET A 350 21.74 -2.34 -14.11
CA MET A 350 20.80 -1.37 -13.50
C MET A 350 19.40 -1.42 -14.11
N SER A 351 19.27 -1.98 -15.32
CA SER A 351 17.98 -2.21 -16.00
C SER A 351 17.25 -3.46 -15.52
N PHE A 352 17.88 -4.32 -14.70
CA PHE A 352 17.30 -5.58 -14.27
C PHE A 352 16.10 -5.35 -13.35
N HIS A 353 15.04 -6.13 -13.59
CA HIS A 353 13.86 -6.16 -12.75
C HIS A 353 13.42 -7.59 -12.46
N ALA A 354 13.45 -7.99 -11.18
CA ALA A 354 13.20 -9.37 -10.76
C ALA A 354 11.87 -9.93 -11.27
N ARG A 355 10.82 -9.09 -11.37
CA ARG A 355 9.52 -9.46 -11.94
C ARG A 355 9.48 -9.47 -13.48
N HIS A 356 9.95 -8.43 -14.14
CA HIS A 356 9.68 -8.21 -15.57
C HIS A 356 10.63 -9.01 -16.47
N ASP A 357 11.84 -9.31 -16.00
CA ASP A 357 12.84 -10.07 -16.76
C ASP A 357 12.75 -11.57 -16.56
N ALA A 358 11.91 -12.02 -15.61
CA ALA A 358 11.73 -13.44 -15.33
C ALA A 358 10.98 -14.12 -16.49
N ALA A 359 11.63 -15.14 -17.06
CA ALA A 359 11.15 -15.92 -18.19
C ALA A 359 10.09 -16.96 -17.78
N SER A 360 10.25 -17.57 -16.61
CA SER A 360 9.26 -18.49 -16.03
C SER A 360 9.34 -18.54 -14.51
N ARG A 361 8.28 -19.05 -13.88
CA ARG A 361 8.27 -19.44 -12.47
C ARG A 361 7.84 -20.88 -12.36
N ARG A 362 8.44 -21.61 -11.42
CA ARG A 362 8.08 -22.99 -11.12
C ARG A 362 7.55 -23.10 -9.70
N TYR A 363 6.37 -23.69 -9.58
CA TYR A 363 5.75 -23.99 -8.30
C TYR A 363 5.71 -25.49 -8.06
N ARG A 364 5.83 -25.88 -6.79
CA ARG A 364 5.63 -27.25 -6.33
C ARG A 364 4.58 -27.27 -5.23
N TYR A 365 3.65 -28.22 -5.31
CA TYR A 365 2.64 -28.45 -4.29
C TYR A 365 2.77 -29.87 -3.71
N GLN A 366 2.77 -30.00 -2.38
CA GLN A 366 2.91 -31.28 -1.70
C GLN A 366 1.60 -31.75 -1.06
N ILE A 367 1.15 -32.94 -1.47
CA ILE A 367 -0.07 -33.61 -0.98
C ILE A 367 0.32 -34.88 -0.25
N ALA A 368 -0.11 -35.08 0.99
CA ALA A 368 0.23 -36.24 1.79
C ALA A 368 -0.96 -37.18 2.01
N SER A 369 -0.73 -38.49 1.87
CA SER A 369 -1.72 -39.54 2.11
C SER A 369 -1.88 -39.91 3.60
N ARG A 370 -0.98 -39.41 4.46
CA ARG A 370 -1.02 -39.58 5.92
C ARG A 370 -0.68 -38.29 6.66
N ARG A 371 -1.08 -38.20 7.92
CA ARG A 371 -0.67 -37.10 8.82
C ARG A 371 0.83 -37.21 9.15
N SER A 372 1.49 -36.07 9.28
CA SER A 372 2.84 -35.96 9.84
C SER A 372 2.88 -34.83 10.87
N ALA A 373 3.45 -35.10 12.05
CA ALA A 373 3.65 -34.08 13.08
C ALA A 373 4.73 -33.05 12.66
N PHE A 374 5.75 -33.51 11.93
CA PHE A 374 6.89 -32.70 11.50
C PHE A 374 6.54 -31.81 10.30
N PHE A 375 5.90 -32.39 9.28
CA PHE A 375 5.69 -31.73 7.99
C PHE A 375 4.35 -31.02 7.88
N LYS A 376 3.56 -30.90 8.97
CA LYS A 376 2.21 -30.31 8.96
C LYS A 376 2.11 -28.92 8.33
N ARG A 377 3.19 -28.14 8.36
CA ARG A 377 3.27 -26.79 7.79
C ARG A 377 3.68 -26.77 6.31
N LEU A 378 4.15 -27.91 5.77
CA LEU A 378 4.79 -28.04 4.47
C LEU A 378 4.00 -28.92 3.48
N ILE A 379 2.87 -29.49 3.93
CA ILE A 379 2.05 -30.42 3.15
C ILE A 379 0.57 -30.10 3.32
N TRP A 380 -0.25 -30.55 2.38
CA TRP A 380 -1.68 -30.73 2.57
C TRP A 380 -1.99 -32.21 2.78
N TRP A 381 -2.47 -32.57 3.97
CA TRP A 381 -2.93 -33.93 4.22
C TRP A 381 -4.33 -34.15 3.66
N VAL A 382 -4.47 -35.16 2.81
CA VAL A 382 -5.75 -35.68 2.31
C VAL A 382 -6.02 -37.05 2.89
N ARG A 383 -7.26 -37.28 3.31
CA ARG A 383 -7.66 -38.54 3.96
C ARG A 383 -7.99 -39.64 2.96
N GLN A 384 -8.59 -39.29 1.83
CA GLN A 384 -9.01 -40.24 0.81
C GLN A 384 -7.81 -40.59 -0.11
N PRO A 385 -7.70 -41.84 -0.56
CA PRO A 385 -6.74 -42.20 -1.61
C PRO A 385 -6.97 -41.36 -2.87
N LEU A 386 -5.89 -41.03 -3.57
CA LEU A 386 -5.94 -40.29 -4.83
C LEU A 386 -5.71 -41.26 -5.99
N ASP A 387 -6.53 -41.17 -7.03
CA ASP A 387 -6.21 -41.74 -8.34
C ASP A 387 -5.16 -40.86 -9.04
N HIS A 388 -3.90 -41.25 -8.90
CA HIS A 388 -2.78 -40.55 -9.53
C HIS A 388 -2.85 -40.56 -11.06
N GLN A 389 -3.40 -41.61 -11.68
CA GLN A 389 -3.48 -41.71 -13.13
C GLN A 389 -4.47 -40.69 -13.68
N ALA A 390 -5.65 -40.56 -13.06
CA ALA A 390 -6.63 -39.54 -13.41
C ALA A 390 -6.07 -38.12 -13.22
N MET A 391 -5.37 -37.88 -12.11
CA MET A 391 -4.71 -36.59 -11.84
C MET A 391 -3.61 -36.28 -12.87
N GLU A 392 -2.80 -37.26 -13.26
CA GLU A 392 -1.76 -37.10 -14.28
C GLU A 392 -2.34 -36.78 -15.65
N GLN A 393 -3.44 -37.44 -16.03
CA GLN A 393 -4.13 -37.14 -17.28
C GLN A 393 -4.67 -35.71 -17.29
N ALA A 394 -5.35 -35.29 -16.23
CA ALA A 394 -5.87 -33.92 -16.11
C ALA A 394 -4.76 -32.86 -16.05
N ALA A 395 -3.63 -33.16 -15.40
CA ALA A 395 -2.49 -32.24 -15.35
C ALA A 395 -1.86 -31.98 -16.74
N ARG A 396 -1.88 -32.97 -17.64
CA ARG A 396 -1.36 -32.80 -19.02
C ARG A 396 -2.14 -31.77 -19.82
N ALA A 397 -3.45 -31.65 -19.59
CA ALA A 397 -4.30 -30.67 -20.27
C ALA A 397 -3.87 -29.21 -19.98
N LEU A 398 -3.21 -28.96 -18.85
CA LEU A 398 -2.71 -27.64 -18.47
C LEU A 398 -1.59 -27.14 -19.40
N ILE A 399 -0.84 -28.05 -20.04
CA ILE A 399 0.33 -27.70 -20.87
C ILE A 399 -0.13 -26.96 -22.12
N GLY A 400 0.57 -25.88 -22.49
CA GLY A 400 0.22 -25.02 -23.61
C GLY A 400 -0.28 -23.65 -23.15
N ARG A 401 -0.97 -22.93 -24.02
CA ARG A 401 -1.44 -21.56 -23.75
C ARG A 401 -2.96 -21.50 -23.66
N HIS A 402 -3.44 -21.28 -22.44
CA HIS A 402 -4.88 -21.31 -22.11
C HIS A 402 -5.29 -20.07 -21.34
N ASP A 403 -6.60 -19.79 -21.30
CA ASP A 403 -7.17 -18.78 -20.41
C ASP A 403 -7.38 -19.40 -19.02
N PHE A 404 -6.75 -18.82 -17.99
CA PHE A 404 -6.84 -19.34 -16.61
C PHE A 404 -7.75 -18.52 -15.71
N THR A 405 -8.65 -17.70 -16.27
CA THR A 405 -9.56 -16.83 -15.50
C THR A 405 -10.39 -17.61 -14.47
N SER A 406 -10.86 -18.83 -14.81
CA SER A 406 -11.59 -19.72 -13.89
C SER A 406 -10.79 -20.09 -12.63
N PHE A 407 -9.46 -20.00 -12.70
CA PHE A 407 -8.54 -20.29 -11.60
C PHE A 407 -8.08 -19.03 -10.84
N ALA A 408 -8.58 -17.84 -11.17
CA ALA A 408 -8.12 -16.57 -10.58
C ALA A 408 -9.16 -15.92 -9.64
N ASP A 409 -8.70 -15.05 -8.72
CA ASP A 409 -9.60 -14.28 -7.86
C ASP A 409 -10.51 -13.33 -8.66
N LYS A 410 -11.83 -13.38 -8.38
CA LYS A 410 -12.88 -12.63 -9.09
C LYS A 410 -12.73 -11.10 -9.09
N GLY A 411 -11.93 -10.55 -8.18
CA GLY A 411 -11.65 -9.11 -8.07
C GLY A 411 -10.21 -8.74 -8.35
N ALA A 412 -9.39 -9.67 -8.86
CA ALA A 412 -8.02 -9.35 -9.23
C ALA A 412 -8.00 -8.59 -10.56
N GLU A 413 -7.24 -7.50 -10.62
CA GLU A 413 -6.87 -6.88 -11.88
C GLU A 413 -5.92 -7.82 -12.65
N ILE A 414 -6.45 -8.48 -13.67
CA ILE A 414 -5.70 -9.43 -14.50
C ILE A 414 -5.37 -8.75 -15.83
N ALA A 415 -4.10 -8.39 -16.01
CA ALA A 415 -3.63 -7.76 -17.24
C ALA A 415 -3.55 -8.75 -18.42
N GLU A 416 -3.16 -10.00 -18.16
CA GLU A 416 -3.03 -11.06 -19.16
C GLU A 416 -3.54 -12.39 -18.56
N PRO A 417 -4.78 -12.80 -18.87
CA PRO A 417 -5.36 -14.04 -18.36
C PRO A 417 -4.81 -15.29 -19.06
N ARG A 418 -4.16 -15.13 -20.23
CA ARG A 418 -3.64 -16.26 -21.02
C ARG A 418 -2.22 -16.63 -20.63
N VAL A 419 -2.11 -17.60 -19.75
CA VAL A 419 -0.84 -18.15 -19.25
C VAL A 419 -0.34 -19.25 -20.18
N ARG A 420 0.96 -19.29 -20.43
CA ARG A 420 1.63 -20.42 -21.10
C ARG A 420 2.30 -21.31 -20.07
N VAL A 421 1.76 -22.51 -19.90
CA VAL A 421 2.36 -23.56 -19.07
C VAL A 421 3.33 -24.38 -19.91
N PHE A 422 4.58 -24.42 -19.48
CA PHE A 422 5.65 -25.19 -20.12
C PHE A 422 5.67 -26.65 -19.63
N GLN A 423 5.42 -26.85 -18.34
CA GLN A 423 5.44 -28.16 -17.71
C GLN A 423 4.36 -28.25 -16.63
N ALA A 424 3.67 -29.38 -16.56
CA ALA A 424 2.80 -29.76 -15.45
C ALA A 424 2.93 -31.27 -15.23
N SER A 425 3.30 -31.69 -14.02
CA SER A 425 3.58 -33.11 -13.76
C SER A 425 3.35 -33.48 -12.30
N LEU A 426 3.01 -34.75 -12.06
CA LEU A 426 2.97 -35.34 -10.73
C LEU A 426 4.16 -36.27 -10.53
N ARG A 427 4.66 -36.31 -9.30
CA ARG A 427 5.63 -37.29 -8.84
C ARG A 427 5.10 -37.95 -7.57
N ARG A 428 4.86 -39.25 -7.63
CA ARG A 428 4.46 -40.05 -6.48
C ARG A 428 5.68 -40.46 -5.67
N GLY A 429 5.66 -40.15 -4.38
CA GLY A 429 6.54 -40.76 -3.37
C GLY A 429 5.75 -41.69 -2.45
N ASP A 430 6.40 -42.18 -1.40
CA ASP A 430 5.83 -43.16 -0.47
C ASP A 430 4.52 -42.67 0.17
N PHE A 431 4.54 -41.46 0.74
CA PHE A 431 3.35 -40.86 1.37
C PHE A 431 3.11 -39.41 0.97
N VAL A 432 3.97 -38.83 0.14
CA VAL A 432 3.83 -37.48 -0.41
C VAL A 432 3.80 -37.55 -1.93
N THR A 433 2.77 -36.96 -2.53
CA THR A 433 2.67 -36.72 -3.96
C THR A 433 3.01 -35.26 -4.22
N SER A 434 3.97 -35.00 -5.11
CA SER A 434 4.35 -33.64 -5.52
C SER A 434 3.73 -33.32 -6.87
N PHE A 435 3.01 -32.21 -6.97
CA PHE A 435 2.60 -31.62 -8.25
C PHE A 435 3.51 -30.45 -8.55
N SER A 436 4.11 -30.41 -9.74
CA SER A 436 4.96 -29.31 -10.20
C SER A 436 4.36 -28.68 -11.45
N ILE A 437 4.35 -27.34 -11.50
CA ILE A 437 3.89 -26.56 -12.64
C ILE A 437 4.86 -25.41 -12.92
N GLU A 438 5.21 -25.21 -14.19
CA GLU A 438 6.06 -24.13 -14.66
C GLU A 438 5.38 -23.35 -15.79
N ALA A 439 5.34 -22.03 -15.67
CA ALA A 439 4.69 -21.14 -16.62
C ALA A 439 5.40 -19.77 -16.70
N ASP A 440 5.07 -18.98 -17.73
CA ASP A 440 5.56 -17.61 -17.92
C ASP A 440 5.15 -16.68 -16.77
N HIS A 441 3.87 -16.72 -16.39
CA HIS A 441 3.31 -16.05 -15.21
C HIS A 441 2.17 -16.86 -14.59
N PHE A 442 1.67 -16.40 -13.44
CA PHE A 442 0.53 -17.01 -12.76
C PHE A 442 -0.44 -15.94 -12.28
N LEU A 443 -1.72 -16.28 -12.32
CA LEU A 443 -2.78 -15.43 -11.77
C LEU A 443 -2.91 -15.63 -10.25
N PRO A 444 -3.47 -14.66 -9.51
CA PRO A 444 -3.69 -14.80 -8.07
C PRO A 444 -4.46 -16.09 -7.74
N ARG A 445 -3.92 -16.90 -6.81
CA ARG A 445 -4.42 -18.22 -6.38
C ARG A 445 -4.50 -19.33 -7.43
N MET A 446 -4.09 -19.08 -8.68
CA MET A 446 -4.17 -20.02 -9.80
C MET A 446 -3.69 -21.42 -9.46
N VAL A 447 -2.44 -21.56 -8.98
CA VAL A 447 -1.85 -22.87 -8.68
C VAL A 447 -2.64 -23.62 -7.61
N ARG A 448 -3.12 -22.92 -6.58
CA ARG A 448 -3.86 -23.54 -5.48
C ARG A 448 -5.22 -24.05 -5.92
N ARG A 449 -5.89 -23.37 -6.86
CA ARG A 449 -7.16 -23.82 -7.43
C ARG A 449 -6.97 -24.98 -8.39
N ILE A 450 -5.94 -24.95 -9.23
CA ILE A 450 -5.56 -26.07 -10.09
C ILE A 450 -5.36 -27.33 -9.25
N VAL A 451 -4.54 -27.24 -8.19
CA VAL A 451 -4.30 -28.37 -7.27
C VAL A 451 -5.60 -28.85 -6.61
N GLY A 452 -6.48 -27.92 -6.24
CA GLY A 452 -7.80 -28.22 -5.70
C GLY A 452 -8.64 -29.09 -6.63
N VAL A 453 -8.74 -28.68 -7.90
CA VAL A 453 -9.44 -29.41 -8.96
C VAL A 453 -8.80 -30.78 -9.20
N LEU A 454 -7.47 -30.85 -9.32
CA LEU A 454 -6.75 -32.12 -9.47
C LEU A 454 -7.09 -33.09 -8.33
N VAL A 455 -7.15 -32.61 -7.09
CA VAL A 455 -7.52 -33.45 -5.94
C VAL A 455 -8.98 -33.91 -6.02
N GLN A 456 -9.92 -33.07 -6.48
CA GLN A 456 -11.30 -33.51 -6.71
C GLN A 456 -11.42 -34.58 -7.81
N ILE A 457 -10.62 -34.47 -8.87
CA ILE A 457 -10.50 -35.49 -9.92
C ILE A 457 -9.91 -36.77 -9.34
N GLY A 458 -8.85 -36.67 -8.52
CA GLY A 458 -8.24 -37.80 -7.83
C GLY A 458 -9.17 -38.50 -6.84
N PHE A 459 -10.18 -37.80 -6.32
CA PHE A 459 -11.27 -38.39 -5.51
C PHE A 459 -12.44 -38.92 -6.35
N HIS A 460 -12.41 -38.74 -7.68
CA HIS A 460 -13.52 -39.02 -8.60
C HIS A 460 -14.81 -38.21 -8.32
N ASN A 461 -14.69 -37.07 -7.62
CA ASN A 461 -15.80 -36.12 -7.48
C ASN A 461 -16.01 -35.28 -8.76
N LEU A 462 -14.96 -35.19 -9.58
CA LEU A 462 -14.99 -34.59 -10.91
C LEU A 462 -14.43 -35.61 -11.92
N PRO A 463 -14.96 -35.65 -13.16
CA PRO A 463 -14.37 -36.42 -14.24
C PRO A 463 -13.02 -35.82 -14.68
N ALA A 464 -12.14 -36.62 -15.29
CA ALA A 464 -10.81 -36.17 -15.71
C ALA A 464 -10.88 -35.02 -16.74
N GLU A 465 -11.91 -35.03 -17.57
CA GLU A 465 -12.22 -34.04 -18.61
C GLU A 465 -12.72 -32.70 -18.04
N ALA A 466 -13.01 -32.62 -16.73
CA ALA A 466 -13.42 -31.37 -16.09
C ALA A 466 -12.36 -30.27 -16.23
N MET A 467 -11.08 -30.64 -16.31
CA MET A 467 -10.00 -29.67 -16.54
C MET A 467 -10.15 -28.97 -17.88
N ASP A 468 -10.51 -29.70 -18.95
CA ASP A 468 -10.70 -29.11 -20.28
C ASP A 468 -11.84 -28.10 -20.29
N ARG A 469 -12.93 -28.40 -19.58
CA ARG A 469 -14.04 -27.45 -19.36
C ARG A 469 -13.54 -26.17 -18.69
N PHE A 470 -12.78 -26.27 -17.59
CA PHE A 470 -12.31 -25.07 -16.88
C PHE A 470 -11.27 -24.23 -17.63
N LEU A 471 -10.61 -24.80 -18.65
CA LEU A 471 -9.70 -24.09 -19.54
C LEU A 471 -10.39 -23.48 -20.78
N SER A 472 -11.57 -23.99 -21.13
CA SER A 472 -12.36 -23.55 -22.30
C SER A 472 -13.51 -22.61 -21.93
N GLU A 473 -14.02 -22.69 -20.71
CA GLU A 473 -15.11 -21.87 -20.18
C GLU A 473 -14.64 -21.02 -19.00
N ILE A 474 -15.22 -19.82 -18.85
CA ILE A 474 -15.01 -18.96 -17.70
C ILE A 474 -16.10 -19.24 -16.66
N VAL A 475 -15.74 -19.98 -15.60
CA VAL A 475 -16.63 -20.41 -14.52
C VAL A 475 -15.98 -20.23 -13.14
N ASP A 476 -16.78 -20.15 -12.08
CA ASP A 476 -16.26 -19.90 -10.72
C ASP A 476 -16.08 -21.17 -9.87
N ASP A 477 -16.50 -22.33 -10.37
CA ASP A 477 -16.45 -23.62 -9.66
C ASP A 477 -15.09 -23.87 -8.96
N PRO A 478 -13.91 -23.64 -9.60
CA PRO A 478 -12.60 -23.91 -9.00
C PRO A 478 -12.32 -23.15 -7.69
N ALA A 479 -12.98 -22.02 -7.44
CA ALA A 479 -12.79 -21.24 -6.21
C ALA A 479 -13.18 -22.06 -4.96
N ALA A 480 -14.21 -22.90 -5.07
CA ALA A 480 -14.73 -23.72 -3.97
C ALA A 480 -13.73 -24.79 -3.49
N TRP A 481 -12.80 -25.20 -4.36
CA TRP A 481 -11.82 -26.25 -4.06
C TRP A 481 -10.41 -25.73 -3.81
N THR A 482 -10.24 -24.41 -3.61
CA THR A 482 -8.92 -23.80 -3.38
C THR A 482 -8.12 -24.55 -2.31
N SER A 483 -6.99 -25.13 -2.69
CA SER A 483 -6.16 -25.90 -1.77
C SER A 483 -5.51 -25.02 -0.68
N PRO A 484 -5.16 -25.57 0.50
CA PRO A 484 -4.47 -24.84 1.55
C PRO A 484 -3.13 -24.26 1.07
N PRO A 485 -2.66 -23.13 1.62
CA PRO A 485 -1.39 -22.54 1.21
C PRO A 485 -0.16 -23.33 1.68
N SER A 486 -0.28 -24.10 2.79
CA SER A 486 0.82 -24.80 3.47
C SER A 486 1.56 -25.83 2.61
N GLY A 487 0.94 -26.33 1.55
CA GLY A 487 1.57 -27.29 0.62
C GLY A 487 2.31 -26.64 -0.54
N LEU A 488 2.17 -25.33 -0.76
CA LEU A 488 2.69 -24.64 -1.96
C LEU A 488 4.06 -24.01 -1.71
N PHE A 489 4.95 -24.19 -2.68
CA PHE A 489 6.32 -23.67 -2.71
C PHE A 489 6.57 -22.98 -4.04
N LEU A 490 7.06 -21.74 -4.03
CA LEU A 490 7.77 -21.18 -5.18
C LEU A 490 9.16 -21.83 -5.22
N GLU A 491 9.34 -22.78 -6.13
CA GLU A 491 10.56 -23.60 -6.23
C GLU A 491 11.71 -22.82 -6.87
N ARG A 492 11.43 -22.10 -7.96
CA ARG A 492 12.43 -21.30 -8.67
C ARG A 492 11.79 -20.22 -9.55
N VAL A 493 12.51 -19.12 -9.72
CA VAL A 493 12.30 -18.13 -10.79
C VAL A 493 13.45 -18.27 -11.80
N VAL A 494 13.12 -18.30 -13.08
CA VAL A 494 14.11 -18.51 -14.16
C VAL A 494 14.21 -17.25 -15.00
N TYR A 495 15.45 -16.81 -15.26
CA TYR A 495 15.77 -15.67 -16.11
C TYR A 495 16.40 -16.11 -17.43
N GLN A 496 16.43 -15.23 -18.43
CA GLN A 496 17.10 -15.51 -19.69
C GLN A 496 18.60 -15.75 -19.46
N GLY A 497 19.12 -16.85 -20.01
CA GLY A 497 20.50 -17.30 -19.78
C GLY A 497 20.69 -18.31 -18.64
N ASP A 498 19.68 -18.51 -17.79
CA ASP A 498 19.73 -19.57 -16.79
C ASP A 498 19.61 -20.96 -17.45
N PRO A 499 20.25 -22.00 -16.88
CA PRO A 499 20.05 -23.37 -17.33
C PRO A 499 18.57 -23.77 -17.27
N GLY A 500 18.00 -24.13 -18.43
CA GLY A 500 16.60 -24.52 -18.55
C GLY A 500 15.63 -23.37 -18.83
N ALA A 501 16.12 -22.16 -19.11
CA ALA A 501 15.25 -21.05 -19.52
C ALA A 501 14.46 -21.39 -20.79
N PRO A 502 13.13 -21.12 -20.83
CA PRO A 502 12.35 -21.31 -22.03
C PRO A 502 12.82 -20.35 -23.14
N PRO A 503 12.74 -20.77 -24.41
CA PRO A 503 13.21 -19.95 -25.53
C PRO A 503 12.45 -18.62 -25.58
N VAL A 504 13.18 -17.53 -25.86
CA VAL A 504 12.61 -16.19 -26.02
C VAL A 504 11.48 -16.22 -27.07
N PRO A 505 10.27 -15.73 -26.76
CA PRO A 505 9.23 -15.58 -27.76
C PRO A 505 9.74 -14.70 -28.91
N ARG A 506 9.72 -15.21 -30.14
CA ARG A 506 9.99 -14.35 -31.31
C ARG A 506 8.96 -13.21 -31.32
N PRO A 507 9.37 -11.96 -31.54
CA PRO A 507 8.41 -10.88 -31.72
C PRO A 507 7.44 -11.27 -32.83
N ALA A 508 6.14 -11.05 -32.60
CA ALA A 508 5.16 -11.16 -33.67
C ALA A 508 5.62 -10.21 -34.79
N THR A 509 5.93 -10.76 -35.96
CA THR A 509 6.19 -9.96 -37.15
C THR A 509 4.98 -9.05 -37.34
N SER A 510 5.18 -7.75 -37.15
CA SER A 510 4.17 -6.74 -37.47
C SER A 510 3.84 -6.91 -38.95
N GLY A 511 2.68 -7.52 -39.24
CA GLY A 511 2.14 -7.54 -40.59
C GLY A 511 2.00 -6.11 -41.05
N SER A 512 2.69 -5.75 -42.12
CA SER A 512 2.51 -4.49 -42.81
C SER A 512 1.03 -4.37 -43.17
N ARG A 513 0.33 -3.39 -42.59
CA ARG A 513 -0.91 -2.90 -43.19
C ARG A 513 -0.49 -2.07 -44.40
N THR A 514 -0.61 -2.67 -45.58
CA THR A 514 -0.88 -1.94 -46.82
C THR A 514 -2.36 -1.73 -46.96
#